data_AF-A0A392R858-F1
#
_entry.id   AF-A0A392R858-F1
#
_cell.length_a   1.000
_cell.length_b   1.000
_cell.length_c   1.000
_cell.angle_alpha   90.00
_cell.angle_beta   90.00
_cell.angle_gamma   90.00
#
_symmetry.space_group_name_H-M   'P 1'
#
loop_
_entity.id
_entity.type
_entity.pdbx_description
1 polymer ?
#
loop_
_entity_poly.entity_id
_entity_poly.type
_entity_poly.pdbx_seq_one_letter_code
_entity_poly.pdbx_strand_id
1 'polypeptide(L)'
;MRLKGDLTNKSESDLKEFADWILKIGDGLLDGDENGEAEIKVPDELCVVQGEKPLLELVEFVYPNIVDDIGKNNFFQDEAILAPTLEVVKEVNDFVLSMIPGESQDYLSCDTPCKSDEDQE
;
A
#
# COMPACT_ATOMS: atom_id res chain seq x y z
N MET A 1 1.09 -4.02 14.97
CA MET A 1 -0.15 -3.52 14.33
C MET A 1 -1.33 -3.96 15.19
N ARG A 2 -2.33 -3.11 15.43
CA ARG A 2 -3.60 -3.52 16.08
C ARG A 2 -4.67 -3.58 15.00
N LEU A 3 -5.24 -4.76 14.80
CA LEU A 3 -6.38 -4.95 13.90
C LEU A 3 -7.61 -4.31 14.58
N LYS A 4 -8.08 -3.17 14.05
CA LYS A 4 -9.39 -2.62 14.42
C LYS A 4 -10.42 -3.34 13.54
N GLY A 5 -11.45 -3.92 14.16
CA GLY A 5 -12.59 -4.41 13.40
C GLY A 5 -13.34 -3.21 12.81
N ASP A 6 -13.42 -3.14 11.49
CA ASP A 6 -14.18 -2.11 10.79
C ASP A 6 -15.53 -2.67 10.33
N LEU A 7 -16.53 -1.80 10.20
CA LEU A 7 -17.96 -2.11 9.96
C LEU A 7 -18.27 -2.59 8.53
N THR A 8 -17.36 -3.31 7.88
CA THR A 8 -17.60 -3.90 6.56
C THR A 8 -18.28 -5.26 6.71
N ASN A 9 -19.09 -5.66 5.73
CA ASN A 9 -19.89 -6.90 5.71
C ASN A 9 -19.07 -8.20 5.69
N LYS A 10 -17.79 -8.19 6.11
CA LYS A 10 -17.01 -9.40 6.36
C LYS A 10 -17.48 -9.99 7.69
N SER A 11 -17.69 -11.29 7.72
CA SER A 11 -18.22 -11.94 8.90
C SER A 11 -17.19 -11.84 10.03
N GLU A 12 -17.63 -11.71 11.29
CA GLU A 12 -16.72 -11.70 12.44
C GLU A 12 -15.78 -12.92 12.46
N SER A 13 -16.22 -14.03 11.85
CA SER A 13 -15.41 -15.23 11.59
C SER A 13 -14.20 -14.95 10.69
N ASP A 14 -14.37 -14.28 9.55
CA ASP A 14 -13.28 -14.04 8.59
C ASP A 14 -12.17 -13.19 9.21
N LEU A 15 -12.57 -12.17 9.98
CA LEU A 15 -11.63 -11.31 10.69
C LEU A 15 -10.84 -12.09 11.75
N LYS A 16 -11.53 -13.00 12.46
CA LYS A 16 -10.90 -13.85 13.45
C LYS A 16 -9.94 -14.84 12.80
N GLU A 17 -10.32 -15.47 11.68
CA GLU A 17 -9.45 -16.40 10.95
C GLU A 17 -8.18 -15.70 10.46
N PHE A 18 -8.29 -14.49 9.91
CA PHE A 18 -7.15 -13.69 9.51
C PHE A 18 -6.25 -13.31 10.71
N ALA A 19 -6.85 -12.91 11.83
CA ALA A 19 -6.11 -12.57 13.04
C ALA A 19 -5.35 -13.79 13.61
N ASP A 20 -6.00 -14.95 13.65
CA ASP A 20 -5.40 -16.21 14.10
C ASP A 20 -4.28 -16.65 13.15
N TRP A 21 -4.40 -16.41 11.83
CA TRP A 21 -3.35 -16.67 10.84
C TRP A 21 -2.11 -15.79 11.07
N ILE A 22 -2.28 -14.47 11.24
CA ILE A 22 -1.16 -13.57 11.58
C ILE A 22 -0.51 -13.96 12.91
N LEU A 23 -1.30 -14.35 13.91
CA LEU A 23 -0.77 -14.76 15.21
C LEU A 23 0.14 -15.99 15.07
N LYS A 24 -0.29 -17.01 14.30
CA LYS A 24 0.52 -18.21 14.05
C LYS A 24 1.86 -17.88 13.37
N ILE A 25 1.88 -16.90 12.46
CA ILE A 25 3.12 -16.39 11.87
C ILE A 25 4.02 -15.80 12.96
N GLY A 26 3.47 -14.90 13.79
CA GLY A 26 4.23 -14.21 14.84
C GLY A 26 4.75 -15.15 15.95
N ASP A 27 4.00 -16.21 16.25
CA ASP A 27 4.35 -17.22 17.25
C ASP A 27 5.32 -18.29 16.70
N GLY A 28 5.65 -18.26 15.40
CA GLY A 28 6.51 -19.26 14.76
C GLY A 28 5.87 -20.65 14.71
N LEU A 29 4.54 -20.72 14.68
CA LEU A 29 3.78 -21.98 14.65
C LEU A 29 3.53 -22.50 13.24
N LEU A 30 4.01 -21.78 12.21
CA LEU A 30 4.03 -22.29 10.84
C LEU A 30 5.27 -23.17 10.66
N ASP A 31 5.14 -24.22 9.83
CA ASP A 31 6.19 -25.22 9.58
C ASP A 31 7.51 -24.55 9.14
N GLY A 32 8.37 -24.26 10.11
CA GLY A 32 9.72 -23.77 9.89
C GLY A 32 10.66 -24.91 9.55
N ASP A 33 11.60 -24.66 8.65
CA ASP A 33 12.67 -25.59 8.33
C ASP A 33 13.77 -25.61 9.41
N GLU A 34 14.78 -26.46 9.21
CA GLU A 34 15.93 -26.59 10.12
C GLU A 34 16.80 -25.32 10.19
N ASN A 35 16.59 -24.37 9.26
CA ASN A 35 17.30 -23.10 9.15
C ASN A 35 16.53 -21.94 9.83
N GLY A 36 15.32 -22.19 10.32
CA GLY A 36 14.46 -21.17 10.90
C GLY A 36 13.76 -20.29 9.85
N GLU A 37 13.72 -20.74 8.59
CA GLU A 37 12.93 -20.14 7.53
C GLU A 37 11.56 -20.83 7.49
N ALA A 38 10.50 -20.06 7.21
CA ALA A 38 9.16 -20.60 7.08
C ALA A 38 8.55 -20.14 5.76
N GLU A 39 7.96 -21.07 5.02
CA GLU A 39 7.19 -20.75 3.82
C GLU A 39 5.78 -20.32 4.23
N ILE A 40 5.45 -19.05 4.01
CA ILE A 40 4.14 -18.49 4.36
C ILE A 40 3.27 -18.49 3.11
N LYS A 41 2.24 -19.33 3.09
CA LYS A 41 1.20 -19.25 2.07
C LYS A 41 0.24 -18.10 2.38
N VAL A 42 0.24 -17.07 1.54
CA VAL A 42 -0.74 -15.98 1.60
C VAL A 42 -2.10 -16.50 1.12
N PRO A 43 -3.20 -16.25 1.85
CA PRO A 43 -4.54 -16.61 1.41
C PRO A 43 -4.88 -15.99 0.05
N ASP A 44 -5.44 -16.79 -0.86
CA ASP A 44 -5.75 -16.35 -2.23
C ASP A 44 -6.76 -15.20 -2.27
N GLU A 45 -7.62 -15.09 -1.25
CA GLU A 45 -8.57 -13.99 -1.08
C GLU A 45 -7.91 -12.62 -0.78
N LEU A 46 -6.66 -12.61 -0.36
CA LEU A 46 -5.86 -11.39 -0.13
C LEU A 46 -4.98 -11.06 -1.34
N CYS A 47 -4.87 -11.99 -2.30
CA CYS A 47 -4.10 -11.81 -3.51
C CYS A 47 -4.96 -11.17 -4.59
N VAL A 48 -4.42 -10.16 -5.28
CA VAL A 48 -5.03 -9.67 -6.50
C VAL A 48 -4.85 -10.74 -7.58
N VAL A 49 -5.95 -11.14 -8.23
CA VAL A 49 -5.92 -12.13 -9.31
C VAL A 49 -5.10 -11.55 -10.46
N GLN A 50 -4.09 -12.29 -10.93
CA GLN A 50 -3.30 -11.85 -12.09
C GLN A 50 -4.13 -12.00 -13.36
N GLY A 51 -4.65 -10.89 -13.89
CA GLY A 51 -5.20 -10.81 -15.22
C GLY A 51 -4.15 -10.42 -16.27
N GLU A 52 -4.61 -9.94 -17.43
CA GLU A 52 -3.74 -9.62 -18.57
C GLU A 52 -2.87 -8.38 -18.31
N LYS A 53 -3.32 -7.49 -17.41
CA LYS A 53 -2.64 -6.22 -17.09
C LYS A 53 -2.51 -6.07 -15.56
N PRO A 54 -1.59 -6.81 -14.94
CA PRO A 54 -1.52 -6.91 -13.48
C PRO A 54 -1.30 -5.57 -12.77
N LEU A 55 -0.51 -4.66 -13.35
CA LEU A 55 -0.26 -3.34 -12.76
C LEU A 55 -1.48 -2.42 -12.86
N LEU A 56 -2.23 -2.48 -13.97
CA LEU A 56 -3.47 -1.71 -14.12
C LEU A 56 -4.53 -2.21 -13.13
N GLU A 57 -4.68 -3.53 -13.02
CA GLU A 57 -5.63 -4.16 -12.09
C GLU A 57 -5.28 -3.86 -10.64
N LEU A 58 -3.99 -3.85 -10.27
CA LEU A 58 -3.53 -3.43 -8.95
C LEU A 58 -3.88 -1.97 -8.67
N VAL A 59 -3.62 -1.07 -9.63
CA VAL A 59 -3.95 0.36 -9.45
C VAL A 59 -5.46 0.57 -9.35
N GLU A 60 -6.26 -0.10 -10.17
CA GLU A 60 -7.73 0.03 -10.11
C GLU A 60 -8.29 -0.57 -8.81
N PHE A 61 -7.65 -1.62 -8.28
CA PHE A 61 -8.02 -2.21 -7.00
C PHE A 61 -7.74 -1.27 -5.82
N VAL A 62 -6.60 -0.57 -5.83
CA VAL A 62 -6.19 0.33 -4.75
C VAL A 62 -6.76 1.74 -4.90
N TYR A 63 -6.89 2.25 -6.12
CA TYR A 63 -7.37 3.60 -6.43
C TYR A 63 -8.43 3.55 -7.53
N PRO A 64 -9.67 3.16 -7.21
CA PRO A 64 -10.72 2.99 -8.21
C PRO A 64 -11.06 4.32 -8.88
N ASN A 65 -11.26 4.30 -10.20
CA ASN A 65 -11.60 5.48 -11.02
C ASN A 65 -10.65 6.68 -10.79
N ILE A 66 -9.34 6.44 -10.74
CA ILE A 66 -8.32 7.47 -10.44
C ILE A 66 -8.50 8.77 -11.25
N VAL A 67 -8.88 8.67 -12.53
CA VAL A 67 -9.06 9.82 -13.42
C VAL A 67 -10.21 10.73 -12.97
N ASP A 68 -11.31 10.13 -12.51
CA ASP A 68 -12.52 10.85 -12.12
C ASP A 68 -12.42 11.38 -10.67
N ASP A 69 -11.68 10.67 -9.82
CA ASP A 69 -11.68 10.89 -8.38
C ASP A 69 -10.44 11.62 -7.84
N ILE A 70 -9.41 11.83 -8.66
CA ILE A 70 -8.18 12.52 -8.25
C ILE A 70 -8.42 13.94 -7.69
N GLY A 71 -9.48 14.62 -8.14
CA GLY A 71 -9.85 15.94 -7.65
C GLY A 71 -10.52 15.94 -6.26
N LYS A 72 -10.86 14.77 -5.71
CA LYS A 72 -11.47 14.66 -4.38
C LYS A 72 -10.42 14.87 -3.30
N ASN A 73 -10.77 15.66 -2.30
CA ASN A 73 -9.93 15.79 -1.11
C ASN A 73 -9.74 14.41 -0.47
N ASN A 74 -8.50 14.16 -0.02
CA ASN A 74 -8.10 12.94 0.69
C ASN A 74 -8.12 11.64 -0.13
N PHE A 75 -8.26 11.69 -1.47
CA PHE A 75 -8.32 10.49 -2.31
C PHE A 75 -7.15 9.51 -2.08
N PHE A 76 -5.93 10.01 -1.92
CA PHE A 76 -4.73 9.17 -1.69
C PHE A 76 -4.38 8.95 -0.21
N GLN A 77 -5.24 9.30 0.75
CA GLN A 77 -4.86 9.27 2.18
C GLN A 77 -5.04 7.90 2.84
N ASP A 78 -6.04 7.13 2.44
CA ASP A 78 -6.42 5.89 3.12
C ASP A 78 -5.74 4.64 2.52
N GLU A 79 -5.19 4.78 1.33
CA GLU A 79 -4.71 3.68 0.49
C GLU A 79 -3.25 3.91 0.05
N ALA A 80 -2.48 2.83 -0.08
CA ALA A 80 -1.07 2.90 -0.50
C ALA A 80 -0.64 1.63 -1.22
N ILE A 81 0.19 1.79 -2.26
CA ILE A 81 0.88 0.69 -2.93
C ILE A 81 2.31 0.63 -2.40
N LEU A 82 2.67 -0.48 -1.77
CA LEU A 82 4.00 -0.72 -1.23
C LEU A 82 4.75 -1.70 -2.12
N ALA A 83 6.03 -1.42 -2.38
CA ALA A 83 6.91 -2.31 -3.13
C ALA A 83 8.23 -2.56 -2.38
N PRO A 84 8.89 -3.73 -2.60
CA PRO A 84 10.11 -4.09 -1.87
C PRO A 84 11.32 -3.20 -2.18
N THR A 85 11.38 -2.62 -3.39
CA THR A 85 12.54 -1.84 -3.85
C THR A 85 12.10 -0.48 -4.40
N LEU A 86 13.00 0.50 -4.31
CA LEU A 86 12.77 1.85 -4.84
C LEU A 86 12.57 1.85 -6.36
N GLU A 87 13.21 0.93 -7.08
CA GLU A 87 13.05 0.79 -8.53
C GLU A 87 11.62 0.43 -8.90
N VAL A 88 11.03 -0.56 -8.21
CA VAL A 88 9.64 -0.96 -8.43
C VAL A 88 8.68 0.16 -7.99
N VAL A 89 8.98 0.88 -6.90
CA VAL A 89 8.20 2.07 -6.50
C VAL A 89 8.17 3.12 -7.62
N LYS A 90 9.32 3.38 -8.27
CA LYS A 90 9.39 4.34 -9.38
C LYS A 90 8.56 3.87 -10.57
N GLU A 91 8.68 2.60 -10.96
CA GLU A 91 7.90 2.03 -12.07
C GLU A 91 6.39 2.16 -11.83
N VAL A 92 5.93 1.82 -10.62
CA VAL A 92 4.52 1.96 -10.23
C VAL A 92 4.09 3.43 -10.26
N ASN A 93 4.89 4.34 -9.69
CA ASN A 93 4.57 5.76 -9.67
C ASN A 93 4.48 6.36 -11.07
N ASP A 94 5.45 6.05 -11.94
CA ASP A 94 5.46 6.53 -13.33
C ASP A 94 4.24 6.02 -14.10
N PHE A 95 3.84 4.77 -13.87
CA PHE A 95 2.62 4.20 -14.44
C PHE A 95 1.36 4.92 -13.94
N VAL A 96 1.22 5.12 -12.62
CA VAL A 96 0.09 5.83 -12.02
C VAL A 96 0.00 7.27 -12.54
N LEU A 97 1.13 7.99 -12.58
CA LEU A 97 1.20 9.35 -13.12
C LEU A 97 0.81 9.41 -14.59
N SER A 98 1.16 8.39 -15.39
CA SER A 98 0.78 8.33 -16.81
C SER A 98 -0.72 8.22 -17.07
N MET A 99 -1.50 7.76 -16.08
CA MET A 99 -2.96 7.68 -16.16
C MET A 99 -3.64 8.99 -15.80
N ILE A 100 -2.96 9.86 -15.05
CA ILE A 100 -3.52 11.12 -14.58
C ILE A 100 -3.47 12.14 -15.72
N PRO A 101 -4.60 12.77 -16.08
CA PRO A 101 -4.61 13.79 -17.12
C PRO A 101 -3.88 15.05 -16.64
N GLY A 102 -2.90 15.51 -17.42
CA GLY A 102 -2.14 16.72 -17.12
C GLY A 102 -0.71 16.67 -17.64
N GLU A 103 0.05 17.73 -17.38
CA GLU A 103 1.49 17.74 -17.62
C GLU A 103 2.23 17.28 -16.37
N SER A 104 3.19 16.38 -16.53
CA SER A 104 4.09 15.99 -15.44
C SER A 104 4.96 17.18 -15.05
N GLN A 105 5.15 17.39 -13.75
CA GLN A 105 6.00 18.45 -13.23
C GLN A 105 6.96 17.92 -12.16
N ASP A 106 8.25 18.18 -12.37
CA ASP A 106 9.28 17.90 -11.38
C ASP A 106 9.39 19.07 -10.41
N TYR A 107 9.25 18.79 -9.12
CA TYR A 107 9.46 19.76 -8.06
C TYR A 107 10.81 19.51 -7.39
N LEU A 108 11.60 20.57 -7.26
CA LEU A 108 12.84 20.52 -6.50
C LEU A 108 12.53 20.64 -5.00
N SER A 109 13.20 19.84 -4.19
CA SER A 109 13.11 19.95 -2.73
C SER A 109 13.53 21.35 -2.28
N CYS A 110 12.75 21.97 -1.39
CA CYS A 110 13.08 23.24 -0.77
C CYS A 110 13.57 23.01 0.65
N ASP A 111 14.79 22.48 0.79
CA ASP A 111 15.41 22.19 2.10
C ASP A 111 16.09 23.41 2.73
N THR A 112 15.74 24.63 2.29
CA THR A 112 16.35 25.84 2.84
C THR A 112 15.62 26.22 4.12
N PRO A 113 16.27 26.17 5.31
CA PRO A 113 15.66 26.66 6.52
C PRO A 113 15.30 28.13 6.36
N CYS A 114 14.07 28.49 6.73
CA CYS A 114 13.60 29.86 6.67
C CYS A 114 14.42 30.71 7.64
N LYS A 115 15.11 31.76 7.17
CA LYS A 115 15.93 32.65 8.01
C LYS A 115 15.13 33.57 8.95
N SER A 116 13.86 33.25 9.19
CA SER A 116 12.94 34.11 9.95
C SER A 116 13.25 34.19 11.45
N ASP A 117 14.19 33.38 11.93
CA ASP A 117 14.57 33.32 13.35
C ASP A 117 15.92 34.02 13.66
N GLU A 118 16.53 34.73 12.69
CA GLU A 118 17.85 35.38 12.89
C GLU A 118 17.82 36.83 13.44
N ASP A 119 16.64 37.39 13.79
CA ASP A 119 16.52 38.79 14.29
C ASP A 119 15.97 38.90 15.73
N GLN A 120 16.41 38.05 16.66
CA GLN A 120 16.27 38.28 18.11
C GLN A 120 17.56 37.94 18.87
N GLU A 121 18.60 38.75 18.70
CA GLU A 121 19.65 38.96 19.72
C GLU A 121 19.57 40.38 20.28
#